data_AF-A0A957I2H5-F1
#
_entry.id   AF-A0A957I2H5-F1
#
_cell.length_a   1.000
_cell.length_b   1.000
_cell.length_c   1.000
_cell.angle_alpha   90.00
_cell.angle_beta   90.00
_cell.angle_gamma   90.00
#
_symmetry.space_group_name_H-M   'P 1'
#
loop_
_entity.id
_entity.type
_entity.pdbx_description
1 polymer ?
#
loop_
_entity_poly.entity_id
_entity_poly.type
_entity_poly.pdbx_seq_one_letter_code
_entity_poly.pdbx_strand_id
1 'polypeptide(L)' 'MIDPAELTFEAALQELTETVTRLEAGELSLEESLALFERGQALASQCQKLLETATLRVEQLTADGEIVEMTLE' A
#
# COMPACT_ATOMS: atom_id res chain seq x y z
N MET A 1 15.69 4.88 8.11
CA MET A 1 14.34 4.33 7.84
C MET A 1 13.85 5.08 6.62
N ILE A 2 13.47 4.38 5.54
CA ILE A 2 13.01 5.03 4.30
C ILE A 2 11.60 5.56 4.57
N ASP A 3 11.31 6.75 4.02
CA ASP A 3 9.99 7.36 4.11
C ASP A 3 8.99 6.51 3.30
N PRO A 4 7.84 6.09 3.88
CA PRO A 4 6.83 5.31 3.16
C PRO A 4 6.41 5.93 1.83
N ALA A 5 6.45 7.26 1.70
CA ALA A 5 6.07 7.95 0.47
C ALA A 5 7.01 7.69 -0.72
N GLU A 6 8.23 7.20 -0.47
CA GLU A 6 9.25 6.92 -1.49
C GLU A 6 9.30 5.44 -1.92
N LEU A 7 8.48 4.57 -1.31
CA LEU A 7 8.49 3.15 -1.60
C LEU A 7 7.71 2.81 -2.88
N THR A 8 8.18 1.76 -3.58
CA THR A 8 7.38 1.08 -4.62
C THR A 8 6.23 0.31 -3.98
N PHE A 9 5.27 -0.12 -4.80
CA PHE A 9 4.10 -0.84 -4.31
C PHE A 9 4.50 -2.15 -3.60
N GLU A 10 5.38 -2.94 -4.20
CA GLU A 10 5.84 -4.21 -3.65
C GLU A 10 6.59 -4.02 -2.33
N ALA A 11 7.45 -2.99 -2.26
CA ALA A 11 8.20 -2.67 -1.06
C ALA A 11 7.28 -2.18 0.07
N ALA A 12 6.34 -1.28 -0.24
CA ALA A 12 5.38 -0.78 0.75
C ALA A 12 4.46 -1.91 1.26
N LEU A 13 4.00 -2.79 0.37
CA LEU A 13 3.15 -3.94 0.73
C LEU A 13 3.89 -4.97 1.59
N GLN A 14 5.14 -5.29 1.24
CA GLN A 14 5.96 -6.18 2.05
C GLN A 14 6.13 -5.61 3.46
N GLU A 15 6.52 -4.35 3.56
CA GLU A 15 6.77 -3.71 4.85
C GLU A 15 5.49 -3.56 5.69
N LEU A 16 4.35 -3.31 5.03
CA LEU A 16 3.04 -3.28 5.69
C LEU A 16 2.69 -4.65 6.27
N THR A 17 2.94 -5.73 5.51
CA THR A 17 2.68 -7.11 5.95
C THR A 17 3.55 -7.47 7.16
N GLU A 18 4.82 -7.10 7.14
CA GLU A 18 5.74 -7.27 8.27
C GLU A 18 5.27 -6.45 9.49
N THR A 19 4.82 -5.22 9.28
CA THR A 19 4.29 -4.34 10.34
C THR A 19 3.05 -4.95 11.01
N VAL A 20 2.09 -5.44 10.21
CA VAL A 20 0.89 -6.12 10.71
C VAL A 20 1.26 -7.38 11.48
N THR A 21 2.15 -8.20 10.94
CA THR A 21 2.62 -9.43 11.61
C THR A 21 3.20 -9.14 12.99
N ARG A 22 3.97 -8.05 13.12
CA ARG A 22 4.54 -7.61 14.41
C ARG A 22 3.48 -7.11 15.39
N LEU A 23 2.48 -6.38 14.90
CA LEU A 23 1.36 -5.93 15.72
C LEU A 23 0.53 -7.11 16.24
N GLU A 24 0.32 -8.14 15.41
CA GLU A 24 -0.43 -9.34 15.76
C GLU A 24 0.31 -10.26 16.75
N ALA A 25 1.65 -10.23 16.76
CA ALA A 25 2.45 -11.02 17.69
C ALA A 25 2.24 -10.64 19.16
N GLY A 26 1.82 -9.39 19.45
CA GLY A 26 1.40 -8.95 20.79
C GLY A 26 2.52 -8.79 21.82
N GLU A 27 3.80 -8.86 21.42
CA GLU A 27 4.97 -8.72 22.31
C GLU A 27 5.49 -7.28 22.42
N LEU A 28 4.72 -6.29 21.95
CA LEU A 28 5.12 -4.89 21.85
C LEU A 28 4.65 -4.06 23.05
N SER A 29 5.46 -3.08 23.46
CA SER A 29 4.99 -2.03 24.36
C SER A 29 3.92 -1.16 23.67
N LEU A 30 3.20 -0.36 24.47
CA LEU A 30 2.20 0.59 23.95
C LEU A 30 2.81 1.59 22.96
N GLU A 31 4.00 2.12 23.28
CA GLU A 31 4.69 3.09 22.44
C GLU A 31 5.15 2.47 21.11
N GLU A 32 5.68 1.25 21.14
CA GLU A 32 6.05 0.51 19.92
C GLU A 32 4.82 0.15 19.08
N SER A 33 3.72 -0.23 19.72
CA SER A 33 2.46 -0.53 19.04
C SER A 33 1.91 0.69 18.32
N LEU A 34 1.96 1.86 18.97
CA LEU A 34 1.55 3.14 18.35
C LEU A 34 2.45 3.51 17.17
N ALA A 35 3.77 3.41 17.32
CA ALA A 35 4.71 3.72 16.25
C ALA A 35 4.53 2.80 15.03
N LEU A 36 4.31 1.50 15.26
CA LEU A 36 4.04 0.55 14.19
C LEU A 36 2.67 0.79 13.54
N PHE A 37 1.66 1.18 14.31
CA PHE A 37 0.35 1.52 13.77
C PHE A 37 0.41 2.76 12.86
N GLU A 38 1.10 3.83 13.30
CA GLU A 38 1.31 5.03 12.48
C GLU A 38 2.07 4.71 11.18
N ARG A 39 3.12 3.88 11.28
CA ARG A 39 3.87 3.42 10.12
C ARG A 39 3.01 2.58 9.18
N GLY A 40 2.20 1.66 9.72
CA GLY A 40 1.25 0.85 8.95
C GLY A 40 0.24 1.70 8.20
N GLN A 41 -0.31 2.74 8.82
CA GLN A 41 -1.21 3.68 8.13
C GLN A 41 -0.52 4.41 6.97
N ALA A 42 0.72 4.87 7.17
CA ALA A 42 1.47 5.54 6.12
C ALA A 42 1.77 4.60 4.93
N LEU A 43 2.15 3.36 5.20
CA LEU A 43 2.37 2.33 4.18
C LEU A 43 1.08 2.00 3.40
N ALA A 44 -0.04 1.81 4.11
CA ALA A 44 -1.33 1.57 3.48
C ALA A 44 -1.77 2.73 2.58
N SER A 45 -1.56 3.98 3.03
CA SER A 45 -1.84 5.17 2.24
C SER A 45 -0.98 5.24 0.98
N GLN A 46 0.30 4.88 1.06
CA GLN A 46 1.17 4.81 -0.12
C GLN A 46 0.68 3.75 -1.11
N CYS A 47 0.35 2.54 -0.64
CA CYS A 47 -0.18 1.48 -1.49
C CYS A 47 -1.45 1.94 -2.24
N GLN A 48 -2.39 2.58 -1.53
CA GLN A 48 -3.60 3.12 -2.12
C GLN A 48 -3.30 4.16 -3.21
N LYS A 49 -2.40 5.11 -2.94
CA LYS A 49 -2.00 6.14 -3.90
C LYS A 49 -1.36 5.58 -5.16
N LEU A 50 -0.51 4.56 -5.01
CA LEU A 50 0.13 3.88 -6.13
C LEU A 50 -0.90 3.13 -6.99
N LEU A 51 -1.85 2.44 -6.36
CA LEU A 51 -2.95 1.77 -7.06
C LEU A 51 -3.85 2.76 -7.80
N GLU A 52 -4.23 3.88 -7.16
CA GLU A 52 -5.00 4.95 -7.81
C GLU A 52 -4.29 5.50 -9.04
N THR A 53 -2.98 5.74 -8.93
CA THR A 53 -2.15 6.21 -10.04
C THR A 53 -2.12 5.20 -11.18
N ALA A 54 -1.98 3.91 -10.86
CA ALA A 54 -2.01 2.83 -11.85
C ALA A 54 -3.37 2.73 -12.54
N THR A 55 -4.47 2.77 -11.77
CA THR A 55 -5.84 2.75 -12.29
C THR A 55 -6.09 3.93 -13.23
N LEU A 56 -5.77 5.15 -12.81
CA LEU A 56 -5.90 6.35 -13.67
C LEU A 56 -5.09 6.21 -14.96
N ARG A 57 -3.91 5.60 -14.90
CA ARG A 57 -3.08 5.36 -16.08
C ARG A 57 -3.73 4.35 -17.02
N VAL A 58 -4.31 3.28 -16.49
CA VAL A 58 -5.07 2.30 -17.28
C VAL A 58 -6.28 2.97 -17.92
N GLU A 59 -7.07 3.72 -17.15
CA GLU A 59 -8.25 4.43 -17.66
C GLU A 59 -7.90 5.37 -18.83
N GLN A 60 -6.83 6.16 -18.70
CA GLN A 60 -6.34 7.03 -19.79
C GLN A 60 -5.97 6.23 -21.05
N LEU A 61 -5.28 5.09 -20.89
CA LEU A 61 -4.90 4.25 -22.02
C LEU A 61 -6.13 3.62 -22.70
N THR A 62 -7.14 3.23 -21.92
CA THR A 62 -8.39 2.65 -22.44
C THR A 62 -9.33 3.69 -23.07
N ALA A 63 -9.25 4.95 -22.65
CA ALA A 63 -10.07 6.04 -23.20
C ALA A 63 -9.58 6.52 -24.58
N ASP A 64 -8.27 6.42 -24.85
CA ASP A 64 -7.66 6.83 -26.13
C ASP A 64 -7.59 5.68 -27.18
N GLY A 65 -7.96 4.45 -26.84
CA GLY A 65 -8.02 3.33 -27.79
C GLY A 65 -8.45 2.02 -27.13
N GLU A 66 -9.53 1.42 -27.65
CA GLU A 66 -10.17 0.18 -27.21
C GLU A 66 -9.20 -0.90 -26.68
N ILE A 67 -9.20 -1.15 -25.36
CA ILE A 67 -9.19 -2.50 -24.77
C ILE A 67 -9.96 -2.45 -23.45
N VAL A 68 -11.21 -2.93 -23.46
CA VAL A 68 -11.95 -3.26 -22.23
C VAL A 68 -12.29 -4.73 -22.29
N GLU A 69 -11.60 -5.53 -21.48
CA GLU A 69 -12.28 -6.58 -20.73
C GLU A 69 -11.47 -6.88 -19.47
N MET A 70 -11.92 -6.34 -18.34
CA MET A 70 -11.52 -6.84 -17.03
C MET A 70 -12.81 -7.07 -16.23
N THR A 71 -13.59 -8.04 -16.71
CA THR A 71 -14.64 -8.66 -15.93
C THR A 71 -13.96 -9.50 -14.85
N LEU A 72 -13.96 -9.02 -13.61
CA LEU A 72 -13.71 -9.85 -12.44
C LEU A 72 -15.09 -10.12 -11.82
N GLU A 73 -15.65 -11.29 -12.14
CA GLU A 73 -16.76 -11.92 -11.39
C GLU A 73 -16.27 -12.45 -10.03
#